data_AF-A0A7J6SS82-F1
#
_entry.id   AF-A0A7J6SS82-F1
#
_cell.length_a   1.000
_cell.length_b   1.000
_cell.length_c   1.000
_cell.angle_alpha   90.00
_cell.angle_beta   90.00
_cell.angle_gamma   90.00
#
_symmetry.space_group_name_H-M   'P 1'
#
loop_
_entity.id
_entity.type
_entity.pdbx_description
1 polymer ?
#
loop_
_entity_poly.entity_id
_entity_poly.type
_entity_poly.pdbx_seq_one_letter_code
_entity_poly.pdbx_strand_id
1 'polypeptide(L)'
;LAQWVDDFIFFFGLMDLINIFTILSVFLRFVGLCGFVAALKKFAILVADAARPEFQALQDLIRPQATTLGVTLSYHSSPVATLSLACDRNDRLQAARSILSQEQWCKTEIYAAAGGIGHDPVGLHGDVKPYCDATRRLFGGAFSKVSWGKPLVKAVFTEDQWLAWTTLRE
;
A
#
# COMPACT_ATOMS: atom_id res chain seq x y z
N LEU A 1 -10.03 17.28 12.13
CA LEU A 1 -9.63 16.56 10.89
C LEU A 1 -9.58 15.08 11.20
N ALA A 2 -10.49 14.27 10.65
CA ALA A 2 -10.36 12.82 10.72
C ALA A 2 -9.26 12.39 9.75
N GLN A 3 -8.26 11.66 10.24
CA GLN A 3 -7.23 11.07 9.39
C GLN A 3 -7.70 9.69 8.94
N TRP A 4 -7.56 9.39 7.66
CA TRP A 4 -7.90 8.06 7.15
C TRP A 4 -6.70 7.14 7.34
N VAL A 5 -6.97 5.91 7.77
CA VAL A 5 -5.98 4.84 7.70
C VAL A 5 -5.81 4.45 6.23
N ASP A 6 -4.56 4.30 5.78
CA ASP A 6 -4.24 3.94 4.40
C ASP A 6 -4.60 2.47 4.12
N ASP A 7 -3.87 1.50 4.72
CA ASP A 7 -4.17 0.06 4.63
C ASP A 7 -3.64 -0.70 5.87
N PHE A 8 -4.34 -1.76 6.30
CA PHE A 8 -3.84 -2.76 7.27
C PHE A 8 -4.09 -4.17 6.73
N ILE A 9 -3.11 -5.06 6.94
CA ILE A 9 -3.21 -6.47 6.56
C ILE A 9 -3.11 -7.31 7.84
N PHE A 10 -4.09 -8.20 8.04
CA PHE A 10 -4.08 -9.17 9.13
C PHE A 10 -3.98 -10.57 8.57
N PHE A 11 -2.98 -11.32 9.02
CA PHE A 11 -2.83 -12.73 8.70
C PHE A 11 -3.37 -13.55 9.85
N PHE A 12 -4.43 -14.29 9.59
CA PHE A 12 -4.99 -15.24 10.55
C PHE A 12 -4.64 -16.65 10.10
N GLY A 13 -4.14 -17.47 11.04
CA GLY A 13 -3.96 -18.91 10.83
C GLY A 13 -5.29 -19.66 10.96
N LEU A 14 -5.22 -20.92 11.35
CA LEU A 14 -6.39 -21.70 11.77
C LEU A 14 -6.94 -21.13 13.08
N MET A 15 -7.80 -20.12 12.97
CA MET A 15 -8.53 -19.52 14.08
C MET A 15 -10.03 -19.51 13.75
N ASP A 16 -10.86 -19.71 14.77
CA ASP A 16 -12.30 -19.59 14.61
C ASP A 16 -12.69 -18.17 14.19
N LEU A 17 -13.66 -18.09 13.28
CA LEU A 17 -14.18 -16.86 12.70
C LEU A 17 -14.53 -15.80 13.77
N ILE A 18 -15.09 -16.26 14.91
CA ILE A 18 -15.46 -15.42 16.06
C ILE A 18 -14.25 -14.67 16.64
N ASN A 19 -13.10 -15.34 16.73
CA ASN A 19 -11.87 -14.73 17.26
C ASN A 19 -11.32 -13.69 16.28
N ILE A 20 -11.40 -13.96 14.97
CA ILE A 20 -11.02 -13.00 13.92
C ILE A 20 -11.84 -11.71 14.04
N PHE A 21 -13.18 -11.82 14.15
CA PHE A 21 -14.03 -10.64 14.33
C PHE A 21 -13.81 -9.91 15.63
N THR A 22 -13.57 -10.64 16.72
CA THR A 22 -13.26 -10.03 18.00
C THR A 22 -12.00 -9.17 17.89
N ILE A 23 -10.91 -9.72 17.33
CA ILE A 23 -9.66 -8.99 17.09
C ILE A 23 -9.90 -7.77 16.19
N LEU A 24 -10.62 -7.94 15.08
CA LEU A 24 -10.92 -6.85 14.15
C LEU A 24 -11.73 -5.74 14.81
N SER A 25 -12.73 -6.08 15.63
CA SER A 25 -13.58 -5.13 16.33
C SER A 25 -12.81 -4.33 17.39
N VAL A 26 -11.92 -4.98 18.14
CA VAL A 26 -11.03 -4.34 19.11
C VAL A 26 -10.08 -3.39 18.40
N PHE A 27 -9.49 -3.84 17.29
CA PHE A 27 -8.60 -3.03 16.48
C PHE A 27 -9.29 -1.78 15.91
N LEU A 28 -10.47 -1.94 15.32
CA LEU A 28 -11.26 -0.82 14.78
C LEU A 28 -11.64 0.21 15.85
N ARG A 29 -11.97 -0.25 17.06
CA ARG A 29 -12.21 0.63 18.21
C ARG A 29 -10.95 1.39 18.59
N PHE A 30 -9.81 0.72 18.67
CA PHE A 30 -8.52 1.35 18.97
C PHE A 30 -8.16 2.42 17.93
N VAL A 31 -8.27 2.10 16.64
CA VAL A 31 -8.06 3.05 15.53
C VAL A 31 -8.97 4.28 15.67
N GLY A 32 -10.24 4.07 16.01
CA GLY A 32 -11.20 5.14 16.28
C GLY A 32 -10.80 6.02 17.46
N LEU A 33 -10.32 5.43 18.56
CA LEU A 33 -9.80 6.17 19.72
C LEU A 33 -8.57 7.02 19.38
N CYS A 34 -7.75 6.56 18.43
CA CYS A 34 -6.63 7.32 17.90
C CYS A 34 -7.04 8.45 16.91
N GLY A 35 -8.34 8.67 16.70
CA GLY A 35 -8.85 9.73 15.82
C GLY A 35 -8.84 9.39 14.32
N PHE A 36 -8.63 8.11 13.99
CA PHE A 36 -8.66 7.63 12.62
C PHE A 36 -10.02 7.02 12.26
N VAL A 37 -10.35 7.06 10.97
CA VAL A 37 -11.57 6.43 10.44
C VAL A 37 -11.18 5.32 9.47
N ALA A 38 -11.75 4.14 9.68
CA ALA A 38 -11.62 3.01 8.77
C ALA A 38 -12.78 3.02 7.75
N ALA A 39 -12.46 2.98 6.47
CA ALA A 39 -13.45 2.89 5.41
C ALA A 39 -13.96 1.44 5.28
N LEU A 40 -15.05 1.08 5.96
CA LEU A 40 -15.62 -0.27 5.93
C LEU A 40 -15.84 -0.82 4.52
N LYS A 41 -16.18 0.05 3.55
CA LYS A 41 -16.37 -0.34 2.14
C LYS A 41 -15.11 -0.84 1.44
N LYS A 42 -13.93 -0.55 1.98
CA LYS A 42 -12.63 -1.01 1.46
C LYS A 42 -12.16 -2.33 2.09
N PHE A 43 -12.91 -2.88 3.04
CA PHE A 43 -12.54 -4.15 3.67
C PHE A 43 -12.65 -5.29 2.65
N ALA A 44 -11.60 -6.11 2.60
CA ALA A 44 -11.54 -7.31 1.80
C ALA A 44 -11.06 -8.47 2.67
N ILE A 45 -11.72 -9.60 2.56
CA ILE A 45 -11.33 -10.86 3.19
C ILE A 45 -10.84 -11.81 2.09
N LEU A 46 -9.61 -12.29 2.23
CA LEU A 46 -9.03 -13.31 1.35
C LEU A 46 -9.02 -14.65 2.09
N VAL A 47 -9.67 -15.65 1.52
CA VAL A 47 -9.76 -17.01 2.09
C VAL A 47 -9.57 -18.05 0.99
N ALA A 48 -8.94 -19.16 1.33
CA ALA A 48 -8.70 -20.25 0.38
C ALA A 48 -10.02 -20.85 -0.14
N ASP A 49 -10.97 -21.06 0.76
CA ASP A 49 -12.23 -21.75 0.48
C ASP A 49 -13.41 -20.86 0.88
N ALA A 50 -13.77 -19.98 -0.05
CA ALA A 50 -14.88 -19.05 0.12
C ALA A 50 -16.26 -19.73 0.13
N ALA A 51 -16.34 -21.00 -0.29
CA ALA A 51 -17.62 -21.73 -0.38
C ALA A 51 -18.03 -22.37 0.96
N ARG A 52 -17.19 -22.30 2.00
CA ARG A 52 -17.51 -22.89 3.30
C ARG A 52 -18.72 -22.20 3.95
N PRO A 53 -19.68 -22.94 4.51
CA PRO A 53 -20.90 -22.37 5.07
C PRO A 53 -20.67 -21.28 6.14
N GLU A 54 -19.61 -21.39 6.93
CA GLU A 54 -19.24 -20.39 7.95
C GLU A 54 -18.93 -18.99 7.38
N PHE A 55 -18.66 -18.88 6.08
CA PHE A 55 -18.36 -17.62 5.40
C PHE A 55 -19.59 -16.99 4.73
N GLN A 56 -20.75 -17.65 4.74
CA GLN A 56 -21.93 -17.19 4.02
C GLN A 56 -22.38 -15.77 4.41
N ALA A 57 -22.26 -15.41 5.70
CA ALA A 57 -22.59 -14.08 6.22
C ALA A 57 -21.59 -12.98 5.79
N LEU A 58 -20.46 -13.35 5.18
CA LEU A 58 -19.36 -12.46 4.82
C LEU A 58 -19.12 -12.39 3.31
N GLN A 59 -19.99 -13.00 2.52
CA GLN A 59 -19.81 -13.13 1.07
C GLN A 59 -19.54 -11.77 0.40
N ASP A 60 -20.18 -10.71 0.90
CA ASP A 60 -20.01 -9.34 0.40
C ASP A 60 -18.65 -8.71 0.71
N LEU A 61 -17.87 -9.27 1.64
CA LEU A 61 -16.52 -8.83 2.00
C LEU A 61 -15.44 -9.74 1.43
N ILE A 62 -15.80 -10.98 1.07
CA ILE A 62 -14.85 -11.93 0.49
C ILE A 62 -14.48 -11.48 -0.93
N ARG A 63 -13.19 -11.47 -1.21
CA ARG A 63 -12.64 -11.13 -2.51
C ARG A 63 -11.70 -12.25 -2.98
N PRO A 64 -11.63 -12.51 -4.29
CA PRO A 64 -10.64 -13.46 -4.82
C PRO A 64 -9.21 -12.93 -4.71
N GLN A 65 -9.07 -11.60 -4.74
CA GLN A 65 -7.79 -10.90 -4.65
C GLN A 65 -7.96 -9.55 -3.93
N ALA A 66 -6.90 -9.08 -3.29
CA ALA A 66 -6.83 -7.73 -2.73
C ALA A 66 -5.49 -7.09 -3.09
N THR A 67 -5.52 -5.85 -3.51
CA THR A 67 -4.31 -5.08 -3.82
C THR A 67 -4.08 -4.06 -2.73
N THR A 68 -2.89 -4.09 -2.14
CA THR A 68 -2.46 -3.13 -1.13
C THR A 68 -0.99 -2.83 -1.34
N LEU A 69 -0.62 -1.57 -1.21
CA LEU A 69 0.78 -1.12 -1.35
C LEU A 69 1.46 -1.59 -2.66
N GLY A 70 0.70 -1.71 -3.76
CA GLY A 70 1.21 -2.16 -5.06
C GLY A 70 1.43 -3.67 -5.20
N VAL A 71 0.99 -4.47 -4.23
CA VAL A 71 1.05 -5.94 -4.27
C VAL A 71 -0.36 -6.51 -4.26
N THR A 72 -0.64 -7.38 -5.23
CA THR A 72 -1.88 -8.13 -5.30
C THR A 72 -1.69 -9.46 -4.59
N LEU A 73 -2.50 -9.68 -3.55
CA LEU A 73 -2.60 -10.92 -2.81
C LEU A 73 -3.76 -11.73 -3.38
N SER A 74 -3.53 -13.00 -3.71
CA SER A 74 -4.59 -13.92 -4.16
C SER A 74 -4.48 -15.24 -3.44
N TYR A 75 -5.61 -15.79 -3.01
CA TYR A 75 -5.64 -17.10 -2.37
C TYR A 75 -6.11 -18.15 -3.37
N HIS A 76 -5.35 -19.23 -3.53
CA HIS A 76 -5.68 -20.34 -4.41
C HIS A 76 -6.01 -21.60 -3.61
N SER A 77 -7.12 -22.23 -3.96
CA SER A 77 -7.58 -23.51 -3.43
C SER A 77 -7.40 -24.60 -4.49
N SER A 78 -6.22 -25.22 -4.57
CA SER A 78 -6.02 -26.61 -5.02
C SER A 78 -4.54 -26.88 -5.37
N PRO A 79 -3.92 -27.98 -4.91
CA PRO A 79 -4.36 -28.92 -3.86
C PRO A 79 -3.98 -28.46 -2.45
N VAL A 80 -3.14 -27.43 -2.32
CA VAL A 80 -2.74 -26.80 -1.05
C VAL A 80 -3.18 -25.35 -1.10
N ALA A 81 -3.83 -24.91 -0.02
CA ALA A 81 -4.17 -23.52 0.23
C ALA A 81 -2.90 -22.67 0.13
N THR A 82 -2.76 -21.92 -0.97
CA THR A 82 -1.56 -21.13 -1.26
C THR A 82 -1.93 -19.68 -1.43
N LEU A 83 -1.28 -18.82 -0.63
CA LEU A 83 -1.31 -17.38 -0.84
C LEU A 83 -0.26 -17.05 -1.89
N SER A 84 -0.70 -16.60 -3.06
CA SER A 84 0.18 -16.02 -4.07
C SER A 84 0.28 -14.52 -3.87
N LEU A 85 1.48 -13.99 -4.14
CA LEU A 85 1.72 -12.57 -4.20
C LEU A 85 2.18 -12.24 -5.61
N ALA A 86 1.47 -11.32 -6.26
CA ALA A 86 1.79 -10.83 -7.58
C ALA A 86 2.03 -9.33 -7.51
N CYS A 87 3.09 -8.88 -8.16
CA CYS A 87 3.37 -7.46 -8.35
C CYS A 87 4.03 -7.28 -9.72
N ASP A 88 3.47 -6.38 -10.53
CA ASP A 88 4.00 -6.10 -11.86
C ASP A 88 5.18 -5.14 -11.75
N ARG A 89 6.37 -5.65 -12.07
CA ARG A 89 7.61 -4.87 -12.05
C ARG A 89 7.57 -3.70 -13.02
N ASN A 90 7.02 -3.91 -14.22
CA ASN A 90 7.02 -2.89 -15.27
C ASN A 90 6.07 -1.75 -14.91
N ASP A 91 4.90 -2.06 -14.36
CA ASP A 91 3.97 -1.04 -13.88
C ASP A 91 4.58 -0.19 -12.76
N ARG A 92 5.30 -0.83 -11.82
CA ARG A 92 6.01 -0.13 -10.73
C ARG A 92 7.10 0.80 -11.26
N LEU A 93 7.91 0.31 -12.20
CA LEU A 93 8.94 1.13 -12.84
C LEU A 93 8.34 2.25 -13.70
N GLN A 94 7.23 1.99 -14.37
CA GLN A 94 6.52 2.99 -15.17
C GLN A 94 5.93 4.07 -14.27
N ALA A 95 5.33 3.72 -13.12
CA ALA A 95 4.85 4.68 -12.13
C ALA A 95 5.99 5.54 -11.55
N ALA A 96 7.16 4.93 -11.31
CA ALA A 96 8.37 5.68 -10.95
C ALA A 96 8.76 6.68 -12.05
N ARG A 97 8.86 6.19 -13.29
CA ARG A 97 9.24 6.99 -14.47
C ARG A 97 8.24 8.09 -14.79
N SER A 98 6.94 7.88 -14.58
CA SER A 98 5.92 8.89 -14.81
C SER A 98 6.01 10.05 -13.81
N ILE A 99 6.44 9.78 -12.58
CA ILE A 99 6.73 10.86 -11.63
C ILE A 99 7.99 11.62 -12.06
N LEU A 100 8.99 10.92 -12.60
CA LEU A 100 10.23 11.55 -13.08
C LEU A 100 10.02 12.49 -14.29
N SER A 101 8.92 12.36 -15.02
CA SER A 101 8.63 13.17 -16.22
C SER A 101 7.77 14.41 -15.96
N GLN A 102 7.22 14.59 -14.76
CA GLN A 102 6.35 15.71 -14.41
C GLN A 102 7.14 16.90 -13.82
N GLU A 103 6.64 18.13 -13.99
CA GLU A 103 7.25 19.35 -13.41
C GLU A 103 6.58 19.80 -12.09
N GLN A 104 5.35 19.34 -11.87
CA GLN A 104 4.57 19.59 -10.65
C GLN A 104 4.07 18.26 -10.12
N TRP A 105 4.09 18.10 -8.81
CA TRP A 105 3.72 16.83 -8.19
C TRP A 105 2.74 17.00 -7.05
N CYS A 106 1.76 16.11 -6.98
CA CYS A 106 0.94 15.98 -5.79
C CYS A 106 1.61 15.03 -4.78
N LYS A 107 1.59 15.40 -3.50
CA LYS A 107 2.11 14.55 -2.43
C LYS A 107 1.43 13.18 -2.36
N THR A 108 0.13 13.13 -2.64
CA THR A 108 -0.61 11.86 -2.65
C THR A 108 -0.14 10.94 -3.78
N GLU A 109 0.18 11.49 -4.96
CA GLU A 109 0.67 10.71 -6.11
C GLU A 109 2.07 10.18 -5.86
N ILE A 110 2.96 11.03 -5.34
CA ILE A 110 4.31 10.63 -4.95
C ILE A 110 4.26 9.56 -3.85
N TYR A 111 3.42 9.74 -2.84
CA TYR A 111 3.32 8.77 -1.75
C TYR A 111 2.74 7.44 -2.23
N ALA A 112 1.73 7.47 -3.10
CA ALA A 112 1.15 6.27 -3.71
C ALA A 112 2.19 5.52 -4.55
N ALA A 113 2.96 6.21 -5.38
CA ALA A 113 4.01 5.58 -6.17
C ALA A 113 5.20 5.14 -5.31
N ALA A 114 5.66 5.94 -4.35
CA ALA A 114 6.73 5.54 -3.43
C ALA A 114 6.31 4.33 -2.58
N GLY A 115 5.05 4.26 -2.19
CA GLY A 115 4.43 3.07 -1.58
C GLY A 115 4.48 1.89 -2.54
N GLY A 116 4.01 2.08 -3.78
CA GLY A 116 4.02 1.04 -4.81
C GLY A 116 5.43 0.55 -5.17
N ILE A 117 6.43 1.41 -5.31
CA ILE A 117 7.84 1.12 -5.66
C ILE A 117 8.59 0.56 -4.44
N GLY A 118 8.28 1.06 -3.25
CA GLY A 118 9.06 0.84 -2.04
C GLY A 118 8.59 -0.26 -1.12
N HIS A 119 7.31 -0.59 -1.22
CA HIS A 119 6.76 -1.70 -0.49
C HIS A 119 6.89 -2.95 -1.35
N ASP A 120 7.96 -3.69 -1.11
CA ASP A 120 8.13 -5.04 -1.61
C ASP A 120 8.19 -5.97 -0.40
N PRO A 121 7.04 -6.33 0.19
CA PRO A 121 6.96 -7.06 1.44
C PRO A 121 7.57 -8.46 1.36
N VAL A 122 7.88 -8.92 0.15
CA VAL A 122 8.41 -10.26 -0.16
C VAL A 122 9.75 -10.23 -0.89
N GLY A 123 10.30 -9.05 -1.17
CA GLY A 123 11.59 -8.89 -1.83
C GLY A 123 11.64 -9.41 -3.28
N LEU A 124 10.50 -9.45 -3.97
CA LEU A 124 10.39 -9.97 -5.34
C LEU A 124 11.17 -9.14 -6.38
N HIS A 125 11.33 -7.84 -6.15
CA HIS A 125 11.94 -6.87 -7.06
C HIS A 125 12.90 -5.95 -6.32
N GLY A 126 13.98 -6.54 -5.77
CA GLY A 126 15.01 -5.82 -5.02
C GLY A 126 15.71 -4.71 -5.82
N ASP A 127 15.67 -4.76 -7.15
CA ASP A 127 16.19 -3.73 -8.05
C ASP A 127 15.33 -2.45 -8.09
N VAL A 128 14.08 -2.51 -7.62
CA VAL A 128 13.15 -1.37 -7.55
C VAL A 128 13.36 -0.57 -6.25
N LYS A 129 13.96 -1.19 -5.22
CA LYS A 129 14.20 -0.57 -3.90
C LYS A 129 15.04 0.72 -3.95
N PRO A 130 16.15 0.82 -4.71
CA PRO A 130 16.92 2.06 -4.81
C PRO A 130 16.09 3.26 -5.30
N TYR A 131 15.17 3.03 -6.24
CA TYR A 131 14.27 4.07 -6.76
C TYR A 131 13.31 4.56 -5.67
N CYS A 132 12.77 3.65 -4.85
CA CYS A 132 11.97 4.04 -3.68
C CYS A 132 12.80 4.84 -2.69
N ASP A 133 13.96 4.33 -2.29
CA ASP A 133 14.76 4.96 -1.24
C ASP A 133 15.18 6.37 -1.67
N ALA A 134 15.49 6.57 -2.94
CA ALA A 134 15.72 7.90 -3.51
C ALA A 134 14.46 8.77 -3.57
N THR A 135 13.31 8.21 -3.92
CA THR A 135 12.01 8.92 -3.86
C THR A 135 11.76 9.40 -2.43
N ARG A 136 11.86 8.51 -1.44
CA ARG A 136 11.72 8.87 -0.02
C ARG A 136 12.73 9.91 0.43
N ARG A 137 13.98 9.83 -0.03
CA ARG A 137 15.05 10.78 0.35
C ARG A 137 14.87 12.17 -0.27
N LEU A 138 14.45 12.23 -1.54
CA LEU A 138 14.10 13.47 -2.23
C LEU A 138 12.92 14.15 -1.53
N PHE A 139 11.86 13.38 -1.29
CA PHE A 139 10.59 13.92 -0.85
C PHE A 139 10.47 14.07 0.66
N GLY A 140 11.19 13.29 1.47
CA GLY A 140 11.07 13.30 2.93
C GLY A 140 11.34 14.66 3.58
N GLY A 141 12.35 15.40 3.10
CA GLY A 141 12.65 16.75 3.59
C GLY A 141 11.70 17.85 3.06
N ALA A 142 11.11 17.64 1.88
CA ALA A 142 10.16 18.56 1.25
C ALA A 142 8.70 18.32 1.75
N PHE A 143 8.40 17.09 2.17
CA PHE A 143 7.08 16.69 2.62
C PHE A 143 6.68 17.33 3.95
N SER A 144 7.63 17.63 4.83
CA SER A 144 7.37 18.34 6.08
C SER A 144 7.17 19.84 5.91
N LYS A 145 7.69 20.44 4.83
CA LYS A 145 7.68 21.91 4.59
C LYS A 145 6.47 22.44 3.84
N VAL A 146 5.74 21.55 3.15
CA VAL A 146 4.60 21.93 2.28
C VAL A 146 3.32 21.29 2.83
N SER A 147 2.16 21.93 2.75
CA SER A 147 0.89 21.29 3.16
C SER A 147 0.49 20.18 2.21
N TRP A 148 -0.27 19.17 2.66
CA TRP A 148 -0.71 18.03 1.83
C TRP A 148 -1.51 18.42 0.57
N GLY A 149 -2.27 19.51 0.62
CA GLY A 149 -3.07 19.99 -0.51
C GLY A 149 -2.35 20.94 -1.47
N LYS A 150 -1.03 21.15 -1.31
CA LYS A 150 -0.25 22.04 -2.19
C LYS A 150 0.71 21.24 -3.07
N PRO A 151 0.88 21.60 -4.35
CA PRO A 151 1.82 20.92 -5.23
C PRO A 151 3.25 21.14 -4.73
N LEU A 152 4.07 20.11 -4.88
CA LEU A 152 5.52 20.22 -4.76
C LEU A 152 6.06 20.77 -6.07
N VAL A 153 6.85 21.84 -5.98
CA VAL A 153 7.53 22.45 -7.11
C VAL A 153 9.04 22.25 -6.96
N LYS A 154 9.76 22.19 -8.08
CA LYS A 154 11.21 21.91 -8.13
C LYS A 154 12.04 22.75 -7.14
N ALA A 155 11.65 24.00 -6.91
CA ALA A 155 12.34 24.94 -6.01
C ALA A 155 12.36 24.53 -4.52
N VAL A 156 11.62 23.49 -4.13
CA VAL A 156 11.58 23.00 -2.74
C VAL A 156 12.77 22.07 -2.42
N PHE A 157 13.44 21.52 -3.44
CA PHE A 157 14.54 20.57 -3.28
C PHE A 157 15.89 21.27 -3.26
N THR A 158 16.83 20.75 -2.46
CA THR A 158 18.23 21.18 -2.54
C THR A 158 18.89 20.62 -3.80
N GLU A 159 20.00 21.23 -4.22
CA GLU A 159 20.74 20.82 -5.39
C GLU A 159 21.22 19.36 -5.30
N ASP A 160 21.73 18.93 -4.13
CA ASP A 160 22.13 17.54 -3.87
C ASP A 160 20.97 16.54 -3.98
N GLN A 161 19.79 16.92 -3.48
CA GLN A 161 18.59 16.10 -3.58
C GLN A 161 18.15 15.94 -5.03
N TRP A 162 18.24 17.02 -5.80
CA TRP A 162 17.92 17.02 -7.23
C TRP A 162 18.94 16.21 -8.05
N LEU A 163 20.23 16.31 -7.72
CA LEU A 163 21.30 15.58 -8.43
C LEU A 163 21.18 14.07 -8.26
N ALA A 164 21.02 13.60 -7.01
CA ALA A 164 20.81 12.18 -6.71
C ALA A 164 19.57 11.62 -7.41
N TRP A 165 18.56 12.46 -7.63
CA TRP A 165 17.32 12.10 -8.32
C TRP A 165 17.49 12.01 -9.83
N THR A 166 18.23 12.92 -10.46
CA THR A 166 18.51 12.87 -11.91
C THR A 166 19.39 11.69 -12.30
N THR A 167 20.34 11.29 -11.46
CA THR A 167 21.22 10.12 -11.72
C THR A 167 20.46 8.79 -11.75
N LEU A 168 19.29 8.70 -11.10
CA LEU A 168 18.42 7.51 -11.16
C LEU A 168 17.53 7.46 -12.40
N ARG A 169 17.42 8.56 -13.13
CA ARG A 169 16.60 8.65 -14.34
C ARG A 169 17.35 8.14 -15.57
N GLU A 170 18.68 8.20 -15.54
CA GLU A 170 19.61 7.74 -16.59
C GLU A 170 20.00 6.27 -16.38
#